data_AF-A0A962MG68-F1
#
_entry.id   AF-A0A962MG68-F1
#
_cell.length_a   1.000
_cell.length_b   1.000
_cell.length_c   1.000
_cell.angle_alpha   90.00
_cell.angle_beta   90.00
_cell.angle_gamma   90.00
#
_symmetry.space_group_name_H-M   'P 1'
#
loop_
_entity.id
_entity.type
_entity.pdbx_description
1 polymer ?
#
loop_
_entity_poly.entity_id
_entity_poly.type
_entity_poly.pdbx_seq_one_letter_code
_entity_poly.pdbx_strand_id
1 'polypeptide(L)'
;QGFNLGLRDVAALADVLAQASQAQTDIGAPEVLRRYAHWRRGDQRQAALFTDGLARLFSLPWLPFRLARNAGLLAFDIFPPAKHLLARHAMGLGSPLPRLARGVKLS
;
A
#
# COMPACT_ATOMS: atom_id res chain seq x y z
N GLN A 1 -7.86 8.88 5.86
CA GLN A 1 -7.17 7.82 5.08
C GLN A 1 -7.16 6.44 5.78
N GLY A 2 -7.52 6.32 7.07
CA GLY A 2 -7.57 5.01 7.75
C GLY A 2 -8.68 4.07 7.28
N PHE A 3 -9.85 4.60 6.90
CA PHE A 3 -11.01 3.80 6.50
C PHE A 3 -10.76 2.92 5.26
N ASN A 4 -10.24 3.50 4.17
CA ASN A 4 -9.92 2.73 2.96
C ASN A 4 -8.79 1.72 3.19
N LEU A 5 -7.87 2.01 4.11
CA LEU A 5 -6.83 1.06 4.51
C LEU A 5 -7.47 -0.14 5.24
N GLY A 6 -8.38 0.12 6.19
CA GLY A 6 -9.12 -0.89 6.92
C GLY A 6 -9.99 -1.78 6.02
N LEU A 7 -10.70 -1.19 5.05
CA LEU A 7 -11.47 -1.96 4.07
C LEU A 7 -10.59 -2.89 3.22
N ARG A 8 -9.38 -2.45 2.86
CA ARG A 8 -8.42 -3.27 2.12
C ARG A 8 -7.82 -4.37 2.98
N ASP A 9 -7.58 -4.09 4.26
CA ASP A 9 -7.15 -5.10 5.24
C ASP A 9 -8.20 -6.21 5.40
N VAL A 10 -9.47 -5.83 5.57
CA VAL A 10 -10.58 -6.78 5.67
C VAL A 10 -10.73 -7.59 4.37
N ALA A 11 -10.64 -6.94 3.21
CA ALA A 11 -10.71 -7.62 1.92
C ALA A 11 -9.54 -8.60 1.72
N ALA A 12 -8.33 -8.24 2.13
CA ALA A 12 -7.14 -9.09 2.06
C ALA A 12 -7.26 -10.29 3.00
N LEU A 13 -7.75 -10.09 4.21
CA LEU A 13 -8.00 -11.17 5.17
C LEU A 13 -9.07 -12.13 4.64
N ALA A 14 -10.17 -11.60 4.10
CA ALA A 14 -11.25 -12.40 3.52
C ALA A 14 -10.77 -13.29 2.35
N ASP A 15 -9.89 -12.78 1.49
CA ASP A 15 -9.27 -13.58 0.41
C ASP A 15 -8.45 -14.75 0.96
N VAL A 16 -7.65 -14.50 2.00
CA VAL A 16 -6.78 -15.53 2.59
C VAL A 16 -7.58 -16.62 3.30
N LEU A 17 -8.68 -16.23 3.97
CA LEU A 17 -9.62 -17.15 4.61
C LEU A 17 -10.43 -17.95 3.59
N ALA A 18 -10.92 -17.31 2.52
CA ALA A 18 -11.64 -17.99 1.44
C ALA A 18 -10.78 -19.05 0.76
N GLN A 19 -9.50 -18.75 0.48
CA GLN A 19 -8.56 -19.72 -0.07
C GLN A 19 -8.31 -20.92 0.86
N ALA A 20 -8.24 -20.69 2.18
CA ALA A 20 -8.10 -21.78 3.15
C ALA A 20 -9.37 -22.66 3.18
N SER A 21 -10.54 -22.03 3.19
CA SER A 21 -11.82 -22.73 3.13
C SER A 21 -11.98 -23.56 1.85
N GLN A 22 -11.59 -23.04 0.68
CA GLN A 22 -11.62 -23.78 -0.60
C GLN A 22 -10.65 -24.95 -0.61
N ALA A 23 -9.49 -24.80 0.01
CA ALA A 23 -8.50 -25.87 0.15
C ALA A 23 -8.87 -26.91 1.23
N GLN A 24 -10.02 -26.76 1.89
CA GLN A 24 -10.46 -27.58 3.02
C GLN A 24 -9.43 -27.63 4.16
N THR A 25 -8.64 -26.56 4.32
CA THR A 25 -7.70 -26.42 5.43
C THR A 25 -8.34 -25.67 6.58
N ASP A 26 -7.80 -25.86 7.79
CA ASP A 26 -8.25 -25.09 8.95
C ASP A 26 -7.99 -23.60 8.73
N ILE A 27 -9.07 -22.82 8.69
CA ILE A 27 -9.04 -21.37 8.51
C ILE A 27 -8.37 -20.65 9.69
N GLY A 28 -8.35 -21.29 10.87
CA GLY A 28 -7.70 -20.81 12.08
C GLY A 28 -6.21 -21.15 12.15
N ALA A 29 -5.68 -21.89 11.18
CA ALA A 29 -4.29 -22.34 11.21
C ALA A 29 -3.30 -21.15 11.18
N PRO A 30 -2.21 -21.20 11.97
CA PRO A 30 -1.19 -20.14 11.99
C PRO A 30 -0.63 -19.79 10.61
N GLU A 31 -0.52 -20.75 9.71
CA GLU A 31 -0.02 -20.61 8.34
C GLU A 31 -0.90 -19.68 7.50
N VAL A 32 -2.22 -19.71 7.72
CA VAL A 32 -3.21 -18.86 7.04
C VAL A 32 -2.97 -17.40 7.44
N LEU A 33 -2.86 -17.13 8.74
CA LEU A 33 -2.52 -15.80 9.25
C LEU A 33 -1.13 -15.35 8.81
N ARG A 34 -0.16 -16.27 8.72
CA ARG A 34 1.20 -15.96 8.26
C ARG A 34 1.22 -15.52 6.79
N ARG A 35 0.35 -16.10 5.95
CA ARG A 35 0.17 -15.70 4.55
C ARG A 35 -0.43 -14.30 4.43
N TYR A 36 -1.47 -14.00 5.21
CA TYR A 36 -2.01 -12.63 5.32
C TYR A 36 -0.95 -11.63 5.78
N ALA A 37 -0.23 -11.95 6.86
CA ALA A 37 0.82 -11.09 7.41
C ALA A 37 2.00 -10.89 6.44
N HIS A 38 2.36 -11.91 5.65
CA HIS A 38 3.39 -11.76 4.62
C HIS A 38 2.96 -10.79 3.53
N TRP A 39 1.71 -10.90 3.06
CA TRP A 39 1.16 -10.00 2.05
C TRP A 39 1.12 -8.54 2.54
N ARG A 40 0.69 -8.30 3.79
CA ARG A 40 0.58 -6.94 4.35
C ARG A 40 1.92 -6.33 4.76
N ARG A 41 2.93 -7.12 5.10
CA ARG A 41 4.26 -6.63 5.48
C ARG A 41 4.91 -5.78 4.38
N GLY A 42 4.73 -6.16 3.11
CA GLY A 42 5.23 -5.39 1.97
C GLY A 42 4.58 -4.01 1.87
N ASP A 43 3.25 -3.97 1.86
CA ASP A 43 2.47 -2.73 1.78
C ASP A 43 2.74 -1.80 2.96
N GLN A 44 2.75 -2.34 4.19
CA GLN A 44 3.00 -1.57 5.41
C GLN A 44 4.42 -0.98 5.41
N ARG A 45 5.42 -1.75 4.97
CA ARG A 45 6.81 -1.28 4.91
C ARG A 45 6.99 -0.18 3.86
N GLN A 46 6.37 -0.31 2.70
CA GLN A 46 6.40 0.71 1.66
C GLN A 46 5.72 2.00 2.12
N ALA A 47 4.53 1.91 2.72
CA ALA A 47 3.82 3.06 3.27
C ALA A 47 4.66 3.75 4.36
N ALA A 48 5.23 2.99 5.30
CA ALA A 48 6.08 3.53 6.36
C ALA A 48 7.33 4.23 5.79
N LEU A 49 8.05 3.60 4.86
CA LEU A 49 9.22 4.20 4.22
C LEU A 49 8.88 5.47 3.45
N PHE A 50 7.73 5.49 2.77
CA PHE A 50 7.26 6.66 2.03
C PHE A 50 6.93 7.83 2.98
N THR A 51 6.14 7.57 4.04
CA THR A 51 5.76 8.60 5.01
C THR A 51 6.98 9.11 5.77
N ASP A 52 7.84 8.23 6.27
CA ASP A 52 9.08 8.60 6.96
C ASP A 52 10.05 9.35 6.04
N GLY A 53 10.19 8.91 4.79
CA GLY A 53 11.04 9.53 3.79
C GLY A 53 10.58 10.96 3.49
N LEU A 54 9.28 11.16 3.32
CA LEU A 54 8.69 12.49 3.17
C LEU A 54 8.92 13.35 4.41
N ALA A 55 8.59 12.84 5.61
CA ALA A 55 8.79 13.57 6.85
C ALA A 55 10.25 14.03 7.02
N ARG A 56 11.23 13.15 6.74
CA ARG A 56 12.65 13.47 6.78
C ARG A 56 13.05 14.49 5.71
N LEU A 57 12.62 14.30 4.47
CA LEU A 57 12.94 15.21 3.35
C LEU A 57 12.50 16.65 3.64
N PHE A 58 11.35 16.83 4.29
CA PHE A 58 10.83 18.15 4.64
C PHE A 58 11.42 18.71 5.95
N SER A 59 11.94 17.86 6.84
CA SER A 59 12.53 18.27 8.11
C SER A 59 14.04 18.57 8.05
N LEU A 60 14.73 18.16 6.97
CA LEU A 60 16.16 18.40 6.79
C LEU A 60 16.44 19.86 6.37
N PRO A 61 17.18 20.65 7.17
CA PRO A 61 17.38 22.07 6.88
C PRO A 61 18.48 22.36 5.84
N TRP A 62 19.18 21.33 5.35
CA TRP A 62 20.38 21.51 4.51
C TRP A 62 20.04 21.90 3.07
N LEU A 63 20.92 22.72 2.47
CA LEU A 63 20.73 23.29 1.13
C LEU A 63 20.45 22.24 0.02
N PRO A 64 21.15 21.08 -0.04
CA PRO A 64 20.89 20.07 -1.08
C PRO A 64 19.49 19.48 -1.02
N PHE A 65 18.96 19.19 0.18
CA PHE A 65 17.61 18.65 0.36
C PHE A 65 16.53 19.68 0.03
N ARG A 66 16.76 20.96 0.35
CA ARG A 66 15.87 22.06 -0.06
C ARG A 66 15.79 22.20 -1.58
N LEU A 67 16.94 22.11 -2.27
CA LEU A 67 16.99 22.14 -3.73
C LEU A 67 16.31 20.91 -4.34
N ALA A 68 16.56 19.72 -3.81
CA ALA A 68 15.90 18.48 -4.25
C ALA A 68 14.38 18.55 -4.08
N ARG A 69 13.89 19.04 -2.93
CA ARG A 69 12.46 19.26 -2.69
C ARG A 69 11.86 20.23 -3.68
N ASN A 70 12.49 21.39 -3.89
CA ASN A 70 11.98 22.42 -4.80
C ASN A 70 11.99 21.92 -6.26
N ALA A 71 13.03 21.21 -6.69
CA ALA A 71 13.09 20.59 -8.00
C ALA A 71 12.01 19.50 -8.17
N GLY A 72 11.77 18.70 -7.13
CA GLY A 72 10.70 17.70 -7.11
C GLY A 72 9.31 18.34 -7.25
N LEU A 73 9.03 19.42 -6.50
CA LEU A 73 7.78 20.16 -6.61
C LEU A 73 7.59 20.78 -8.01
N LEU A 74 8.66 21.35 -8.56
CA LEU A 74 8.63 21.90 -9.92
C LEU A 74 8.36 20.80 -10.96
N ALA A 75 9.04 19.66 -10.86
CA ALA A 75 8.82 18.52 -11.75
C ALA A 75 7.37 17.99 -11.67
N PHE A 76 6.79 17.99 -10.47
CA PHE A 76 5.37 17.65 -10.27
C PHE A 76 4.41 18.63 -10.94
N ASP A 77 4.74 19.92 -10.95
CA ASP A 77 3.90 20.94 -11.58
C ASP A 77 3.98 20.91 -13.11
N ILE A 78 5.14 20.53 -13.65
CA ILE A 78 5.37 20.49 -15.10
C ILE A 78 5.00 19.13 -15.72
N PHE A 79 4.93 18.05 -14.93
CA PHE A 79 4.68 16.70 -15.43
C PHE A 79 3.44 16.02 -14.80
N PRO A 80 2.23 16.21 -15.37
CA PRO A 80 0.99 15.59 -14.93
C PRO A 80 1.03 14.05 -14.78
N PRO A 81 1.74 13.27 -15.62
CA PRO A 81 1.85 11.82 -15.44
C PRO A 81 2.53 11.43 -14.12
N ALA A 82 3.50 12.21 -13.63
CA ALA A 82 4.10 11.96 -12.31
C ALA A 82 3.11 12.18 -11.17
N LYS A 83 2.25 13.23 -11.26
CA LYS A 83 1.12 13.41 -10.33
C LYS A 83 0.21 12.19 -10.31
N HIS A 84 -0.16 11.67 -11.48
CA HIS A 84 -1.02 10.49 -11.57
C HIS A 84 -0.37 9.22 -11.01
N LEU A 85 0.92 8.98 -11.27
CA LEU A 85 1.62 7.82 -10.74
C LEU A 85 1.73 7.87 -9.21
N LEU A 86 2.06 9.01 -8.64
CA LEU A 86 2.10 9.18 -7.18
C LEU A 86 0.72 9.11 -6.55
N ALA A 87 -0.32 9.65 -7.19
CA ALA A 87 -1.69 9.48 -6.73
C ALA A 87 -2.09 7.99 -6.73
N ARG A 88 -1.76 7.24 -7.78
CA ARG A 88 -2.00 5.78 -7.83
C ARG A 88 -1.24 5.03 -6.75
N HIS A 89 0.01 5.42 -6.48
CA HIS A 89 0.82 4.83 -5.43
C HIS A 89 0.26 5.12 -4.02
N ALA A 90 -0.13 6.38 -3.76
CA ALA A 90 -0.77 6.78 -2.50
C ALA A 90 -2.14 6.13 -2.30
N MET A 91 -2.87 5.88 -3.40
CA MET A 91 -4.09 5.07 -3.41
C MET A 91 -3.82 3.57 -3.28
N GLY A 92 -2.56 3.13 -3.14
CA GLY A 92 -2.18 1.72 -2.98
C GLY A 92 -2.42 0.86 -4.22
N LEU A 93 -2.64 1.42 -5.40
CA LEU A 93 -2.95 0.67 -6.62
C LEU A 93 -1.72 -0.03 -7.26
N GLY A 94 -0.58 -0.03 -6.55
CA GLY A 94 0.68 -0.65 -7.00
C GLY A 94 0.88 -2.10 -6.54
N SER A 95 0.06 -2.60 -5.61
CA SER A 95 0.11 -3.98 -5.11
C SER A 95 -1.06 -4.80 -5.66
N PRO A 96 -0.93 -6.14 -5.81
CA PRO A 96 -2.04 -6.98 -6.23
C PRO A 96 -3.24 -6.72 -5.31
N LEU A 97 -4.37 -6.30 -5.91
CA LEU A 97 -5.58 -5.96 -5.17
C LEU A 97 -6.35 -7.24 -4.77
N PRO A 98 -6.85 -7.32 -3.53
CA PRO A 98 -7.75 -8.40 -3.12
C PRO A 98 -8.95 -8.55 -4.08
N ARG A 99 -9.48 -9.76 -4.26
CA ARG A 99 -10.62 -10.04 -5.17
C ARG A 99 -11.81 -9.14 -4.84
N LEU A 100 -12.15 -9.00 -3.56
CA LEU A 100 -13.21 -8.10 -3.10
C LEU A 100 -12.92 -6.62 -3.39
N ALA A 101 -11.66 -6.18 -3.26
CA ALA A 101 -11.27 -4.81 -3.61
C ALA A 101 -11.31 -4.54 -5.13
N ARG A 102 -11.36 -5.61 -5.94
CA ARG A 102 -11.58 -5.57 -7.40
C ARG A 102 -13.03 -5.82 -7.81
N GLY A 103 -13.94 -6.00 -6.85
CA GLY A 103 -15.35 -6.35 -7.13
C GLY A 103 -15.57 -7.77 -7.64
N VAL A 104 -14.59 -8.67 -7.46
CA VAL A 104 -14.67 -10.07 -7.87
C VAL A 104 -15.10 -10.93 -6.68
N LYS A 105 -16.01 -11.88 -6.91
CA LYS A 105 -16.51 -12.80 -5.87
C LYS A 105 -15.38 -13.74 -5.40
N LEU A 106 -15.48 -14.15 -4.12
CA LEU A 106 -14.57 -15.09 -3.45
C LEU A 106 -14.77 -16.56 -3.88
N SER A 107 -15.46 -16.81 -5.00
CA SER A 107 -15.81 -18.15 -5.50
C SER A 107 -14.61 -19.03 -5.71
#